data_AF-A0A831RX72-F1
#
_entry.id   AF-A0A831RX72-F1
#
_cell.length_a   1.000
_cell.length_b   1.000
_cell.length_c   1.000
_cell.angle_alpha   90.00
_cell.angle_beta   90.00
_cell.angle_gamma   90.00
#
_symmetry.space_group_name_H-M   'P 1'
#
loop_
_entity.id
_entity.type
_entity.pdbx_description
1 polymer ?
#
loop_
_entity_poly.entity_id
_entity_poly.type
_entity_poly.pdbx_seq_one_letter_code
_entity_poly.pdbx_strand_id
1 'polypeptide(L)'
;FTAGMGAFVYGKNNMLDLPVAIWVALPSLIIASLAAGWSENWPAGRLKTGFGLVVVLGGMLVMFRDEAGIALTVSAQWEIPYLLLVGLLEGLIAGVIGISGGPILAPLFVLGMGMPQQLAQGCSLAARLPAVATGAWENWHLGNIQPGLIPGLALGGVAGAWLGSRTALWLPEHSLRILFAIFLILLGGHYLLQGLFPRQPAGQK
;
A
#
# COMPACT_ATOMS: atom_id res chain seq x y z
N PHE A 1 -8.54 2.89 11.07
CA PHE A 1 -7.81 2.90 12.36
C PHE A 1 -6.31 2.63 12.20
N THR A 2 -5.89 1.54 11.55
CA THR A 2 -4.46 1.14 11.39
C THR A 2 -3.61 2.17 10.66
N ALA A 3 -4.01 2.58 9.44
CA ALA A 3 -3.30 3.58 8.65
C ALA A 3 -3.18 4.92 9.39
N GLY A 4 -4.26 5.34 10.07
CA GLY A 4 -4.28 6.56 10.88
C GLY A 4 -3.28 6.51 12.03
N MET A 5 -3.30 5.42 12.82
CA MET A 5 -2.36 5.24 13.93
C MET A 5 -0.92 5.16 13.43
N GLY A 6 -0.65 4.40 12.36
CA GLY A 6 0.68 4.32 11.76
C GLY A 6 1.17 5.69 11.29
N ALA A 7 0.40 6.40 10.46
CA ALA A 7 0.74 7.73 9.98
C ALA A 7 0.99 8.72 11.13
N PHE A 8 0.20 8.66 12.20
CA PHE A 8 0.43 9.47 13.40
C PHE A 8 1.76 9.17 14.08
N VAL A 9 2.13 7.89 14.26
CA VAL A 9 3.41 7.52 14.90
C VAL A 9 4.59 7.96 14.03
N TYR A 10 4.54 7.74 12.72
CA TYR A 10 5.59 8.20 11.80
C TYR A 10 5.70 9.73 11.77
N GLY A 11 4.57 10.44 11.73
CA GLY A 11 4.53 11.91 11.79
C GLY A 11 5.14 12.47 13.07
N LYS A 12 4.86 11.87 14.23
CA LYS A 12 5.46 12.28 15.50
C LYS A 12 6.99 12.15 15.54
N ASN A 13 7.55 11.28 14.69
CA ASN A 13 8.99 11.02 14.62
C ASN A 13 9.68 11.70 13.43
N ASN A 14 9.04 12.69 12.78
CA ASN A 14 9.53 13.36 11.58
C ASN A 14 9.82 12.42 10.38
N MET A 15 9.16 11.26 10.35
CA MET A 15 9.29 10.26 9.29
C MET A 15 8.07 10.28 8.37
N LEU A 16 7.58 11.48 8.05
CA LEU A 16 6.41 11.71 7.20
C LEU A 16 6.57 13.02 6.44
N ASP A 17 6.53 12.95 5.12
CA ASP A 17 6.45 14.08 4.21
C ASP A 17 4.99 14.21 3.71
N LEU A 18 4.31 15.27 4.18
CA LEU A 18 2.89 15.47 3.90
C LEU A 18 2.61 15.90 2.45
N PRO A 19 3.40 16.83 1.85
CA PRO A 19 3.32 17.11 0.42
C PRO A 19 3.35 15.85 -0.46
N VAL A 20 4.29 14.94 -0.22
CA VAL A 20 4.41 13.66 -0.95
C VAL A 20 3.12 12.86 -0.84
N ALA A 21 2.59 12.74 0.38
CA ALA A 21 1.35 11.99 0.63
C ALA A 21 0.14 12.61 -0.09
N ILE A 22 0.03 13.94 -0.10
CA ILE A 22 -1.08 14.66 -0.74
C ILE A 22 -1.03 14.50 -2.26
N TRP A 23 0.14 14.68 -2.87
CA TRP A 23 0.30 14.58 -4.33
C TRP A 23 0.00 13.18 -4.87
N VAL A 24 0.19 12.14 -4.06
CA VAL A 24 -0.16 10.76 -4.39
C VAL A 24 -1.65 10.49 -4.14
N ALA A 25 -2.19 10.98 -3.02
CA ALA A 25 -3.56 10.69 -2.61
C ALA A 25 -4.62 11.30 -3.55
N LEU A 26 -4.38 12.52 -4.05
CA LEU A 26 -5.33 13.24 -4.91
C LEU A 26 -5.70 12.47 -6.19
N PRO A 27 -4.75 12.09 -7.06
CA PRO A 27 -5.07 11.33 -8.26
C PRO A 27 -5.58 9.92 -7.93
N SER A 28 -5.05 9.29 -6.86
CA SER A 28 -5.48 7.96 -6.42
C SER A 28 -6.98 7.94 -6.11
N LEU A 29 -7.48 8.93 -5.38
CA LEU A 29 -8.89 9.00 -4.98
C LEU A 29 -9.84 9.06 -6.19
N ILE A 30 -9.46 9.84 -7.21
CA ILE A 30 -10.25 10.04 -8.42
C ILE A 30 -10.24 8.74 -9.25
N ILE A 31 -9.06 8.19 -9.51
CA ILE A 31 -8.93 7.04 -10.40
C ILE A 31 -9.41 5.74 -9.75
N ALA A 32 -9.27 5.58 -8.43
CA ALA A 32 -9.74 4.37 -7.73
C ALA A 32 -11.25 4.20 -7.88
N SER A 33 -12.00 5.30 -7.79
CA SER A 33 -13.46 5.31 -7.98
C SER A 33 -13.84 4.89 -9.41
N LEU A 34 -13.12 5.39 -10.42
CA LEU A 34 -13.34 5.02 -11.83
C LEU A 34 -12.93 3.57 -12.12
N ALA A 35 -11.80 3.14 -11.57
CA ALA A 35 -11.23 1.82 -11.76
C ALA A 35 -12.07 0.72 -11.09
N ALA A 36 -12.75 1.03 -9.98
CA ALA A 36 -13.67 0.12 -9.32
C ALA A 36 -14.82 -0.32 -10.23
N GLY A 37 -15.43 0.61 -10.98
CA GLY A 37 -16.45 0.28 -11.98
C GLY A 37 -15.91 -0.51 -13.17
N TRP A 38 -14.60 -0.49 -13.40
CA TRP A 38 -13.95 -1.25 -14.47
C TRP A 38 -13.49 -2.65 -14.04
N SER A 39 -13.59 -2.97 -12.75
CA SER A 39 -13.18 -4.26 -12.18
C SER A 39 -13.95 -5.45 -12.76
N GLU A 40 -15.22 -5.24 -13.17
CA GLU A 40 -16.09 -6.28 -13.74
C GLU A 40 -15.56 -6.87 -15.05
N ASN A 41 -14.78 -6.10 -15.81
CA ASN A 41 -14.24 -6.54 -17.11
C ASN A 41 -12.98 -7.43 -16.97
N TRP A 42 -12.43 -7.57 -15.77
CA TRP A 42 -11.16 -8.24 -15.55
C TRP A 42 -11.33 -9.57 -14.80
N PRO A 43 -10.81 -10.69 -15.33
CA PRO A 43 -10.80 -11.95 -14.61
C PRO A 43 -10.00 -11.80 -13.30
N ALA A 44 -10.66 -12.02 -12.16
CA ALA A 44 -10.06 -11.85 -10.83
C ALA A 44 -8.73 -12.61 -10.67
N GLY A 45 -8.60 -13.78 -11.30
CA GLY A 45 -7.35 -14.56 -11.31
C GLY A 45 -6.18 -13.82 -11.97
N ARG A 46 -6.39 -13.22 -13.15
CA ARG A 46 -5.35 -12.46 -13.88
C ARG A 46 -4.91 -11.23 -13.12
N LEU A 47 -5.86 -10.56 -12.49
CA LEU A 47 -5.63 -9.35 -11.74
C LEU A 47 -4.78 -9.61 -10.48
N LYS A 48 -5.13 -10.65 -9.72
CA LYS A 48 -4.35 -11.10 -8.55
C LYS A 48 -2.94 -11.56 -8.96
N THR A 49 -2.82 -12.28 -10.07
CA THR A 49 -1.50 -12.71 -10.59
C THR A 49 -0.65 -11.50 -10.99
N GLY A 50 -1.20 -10.54 -11.73
CA GLY A 50 -0.48 -9.33 -12.15
C GLY A 50 -0.02 -8.50 -10.95
N PHE A 51 -0.89 -8.29 -9.96
CA PHE A 51 -0.53 -7.61 -8.73
C PHE A 51 0.55 -8.35 -7.93
N GLY A 52 0.39 -9.67 -7.78
CA GLY A 52 1.38 -10.49 -7.09
C GLY A 52 2.76 -10.40 -7.73
N LEU A 53 2.82 -10.37 -9.07
CA LEU A 53 4.06 -10.18 -9.81
C LEU A 53 4.69 -8.81 -9.53
N VAL A 54 3.91 -7.73 -9.61
CA VAL A 54 4.39 -6.36 -9.32
C VAL A 54 4.91 -6.26 -7.90
N VAL A 55 4.21 -6.84 -6.92
CA VAL A 55 4.61 -6.81 -5.52
C VAL A 55 5.88 -7.62 -5.26
N VAL A 56 6.00 -8.81 -5.86
CA VAL A 56 7.23 -9.63 -5.77
C VAL A 56 8.40 -8.90 -6.41
N LEU A 57 8.23 -8.34 -7.61
CA LEU A 57 9.28 -7.56 -8.27
C LEU A 57 9.68 -6.33 -7.45
N GLY A 58 8.71 -5.60 -6.91
CA GLY A 58 8.97 -4.48 -6.01
C GLY A 58 9.75 -4.90 -4.75
N GLY A 59 9.40 -6.04 -4.16
CA GLY A 59 10.13 -6.63 -3.04
C GLY A 59 11.57 -7.00 -3.40
N MET A 60 11.78 -7.67 -4.54
CA MET A 60 13.12 -8.03 -5.04
C MET A 60 13.97 -6.78 -5.32
N LEU A 61 13.41 -5.77 -5.99
CA LEU A 61 14.12 -4.52 -6.30
C LEU A 61 14.51 -3.75 -5.04
N VAL A 62 13.63 -3.70 -4.03
CA VAL A 62 13.93 -3.09 -2.73
C VAL A 62 15.02 -3.88 -1.98
N MET A 63 14.99 -5.22 -2.08
CA MET A 63 16.00 -6.10 -1.45
C MET A 63 17.40 -5.83 -2.00
N PHE A 64 17.54 -5.71 -3.32
CA PHE A 64 18.82 -5.51 -4.00
C PHE A 64 19.16 -4.03 -4.26
N ARG A 65 18.45 -3.08 -3.66
CA ARG A 65 18.64 -1.64 -3.90
C ARG A 65 20.11 -1.21 -3.75
N ASP A 66 20.75 -1.62 -2.65
CA ASP A 66 22.12 -1.20 -2.33
C ASP A 66 23.15 -1.83 -3.28
N GLU A 67 22.95 -3.10 -3.67
CA GLU A 67 23.84 -3.82 -4.59
C GLU A 67 23.65 -3.36 -6.05
N ALA A 68 22.42 -2.99 -6.42
CA ALA A 68 22.09 -2.55 -7.76
C ALA A 68 22.55 -1.11 -8.05
N GLY A 69 23.01 -0.35 -7.04
CA GLY A 69 23.42 1.05 -7.21
C GLY A 69 22.30 1.95 -7.73
N ILE A 70 21.03 1.52 -7.59
CA ILE A 70 19.85 2.25 -8.08
C ILE A 70 19.57 3.40 -7.11
N ALA A 71 20.32 4.49 -7.27
CA ALA A 71 19.98 5.79 -6.73
C ALA A 71 19.27 6.60 -7.82
N LEU A 72 18.13 6.10 -8.30
CA LEU A 72 17.23 6.91 -9.12
C LEU A 72 16.61 7.95 -8.20
N THR A 73 17.25 9.09 -8.07
CA THR A 73 16.64 10.28 -7.48
C THR A 73 15.97 11.01 -8.64
N VAL A 74 14.64 10.92 -8.71
CA VAL A 74 13.86 11.80 -9.59
C VAL A 74 14.32 13.23 -9.36
N SER A 75 14.66 13.95 -10.42
CA SER A 75 15.13 15.33 -10.27
C SER A 75 13.98 16.24 -9.84
N ALA A 76 14.29 17.34 -9.17
CA ALA A 76 13.30 18.24 -8.57
C ALA A 76 12.16 18.65 -9.53
N GLN A 77 12.44 18.87 -10.82
CA GLN A 77 11.41 19.24 -11.80
C GLN A 77 10.41 18.11 -12.13
N TRP A 78 10.77 16.85 -11.87
CA TRP A 78 9.98 15.66 -12.18
C TRP A 78 9.32 15.03 -10.94
N GLU A 79 9.58 15.55 -9.74
CA GLU A 79 9.03 15.01 -8.49
C GLU A 79 7.50 14.99 -8.50
N ILE A 80 6.85 16.12 -8.79
CA ILE A 80 5.39 16.21 -8.82
C ILE A 80 4.78 15.32 -9.91
N PRO A 81 5.23 15.36 -11.19
CA PRO A 81 4.77 14.42 -12.20
C PRO A 81 4.92 12.94 -11.80
N TYR A 82 6.03 12.60 -11.16
CA TYR A 82 6.27 11.24 -10.65
C TYR A 82 5.26 10.86 -9.57
N LEU A 83 5.04 11.72 -8.57
CA LEU A 83 4.07 11.49 -7.50
C LEU A 83 2.64 11.35 -8.04
N LEU A 84 2.27 12.17 -9.02
CA LEU A 84 0.97 12.07 -9.69
C LEU A 84 0.82 10.73 -10.42
N LEU A 85 1.85 10.27 -11.13
CA LEU A 85 1.87 8.96 -11.79
C LEU A 85 1.77 7.82 -10.77
N VAL A 86 2.52 7.88 -9.67
CA VAL A 86 2.47 6.89 -8.60
C VAL A 86 1.08 6.81 -8.00
N GLY A 87 0.44 7.94 -7.72
CA GLY A 87 -0.93 7.98 -7.23
C GLY A 87 -1.95 7.46 -8.24
N LEU A 88 -1.77 7.73 -9.53
CA LEU A 88 -2.62 7.18 -10.58
C LEU A 88 -2.51 5.64 -10.65
N LEU A 89 -1.29 5.11 -10.62
CA LEU A 89 -1.04 3.67 -10.63
C LEU A 89 -1.59 2.99 -9.38
N GLU A 90 -1.36 3.59 -8.20
CA GLU A 90 -1.86 3.07 -6.94
C GLU A 90 -3.37 3.05 -6.90
N GLY A 91 -4.04 4.13 -7.30
CA GLY A 91 -5.50 4.20 -7.33
C GLY A 91 -6.10 3.24 -8.35
N LEU A 92 -5.48 3.07 -9.53
CA LEU A 92 -5.95 2.10 -10.54
C LEU A 92 -5.91 0.69 -9.96
N ILE A 93 -4.79 0.31 -9.35
CA ILE A 93 -4.61 -1.00 -8.71
C ILE A 93 -5.61 -1.15 -7.55
N ALA A 94 -5.76 -0.13 -6.71
CA ALA A 94 -6.68 -0.16 -5.59
C ALA A 94 -8.13 -0.34 -6.03
N GLY A 95 -8.56 0.37 -7.07
CA GLY A 95 -9.92 0.31 -7.59
C GLY A 95 -10.24 -1.03 -8.27
N VAL A 96 -9.37 -1.53 -9.16
CA VAL A 96 -9.66 -2.80 -9.85
C VAL A 96 -9.58 -4.00 -8.90
N ILE A 97 -8.61 -4.02 -7.97
CA ILE A 97 -8.36 -5.15 -7.08
C ILE A 97 -9.26 -5.13 -5.83
N GLY A 98 -9.72 -3.95 -5.43
CA GLY A 98 -10.38 -3.74 -4.14
C GLY A 98 -9.43 -3.88 -2.94
N ILE A 99 -8.12 -3.95 -3.19
CA ILE A 99 -7.07 -3.96 -2.17
C ILE A 99 -6.39 -2.60 -2.24
N SER A 100 -6.55 -1.76 -1.21
CA SER A 100 -5.80 -0.49 -1.10
C SER A 100 -4.33 -0.77 -1.38
N GLY A 101 -3.74 -0.16 -2.42
CA GLY A 101 -2.51 -0.56 -3.12
C GLY A 101 -1.21 -0.43 -2.33
N GLY A 102 -1.30 -0.53 -1.00
CA GLY A 102 -0.28 -0.14 -0.07
C GLY A 102 1.08 -0.81 -0.21
N PRO A 103 1.19 -2.12 -0.46
CA PRO A 103 2.48 -2.76 -0.64
C PRO A 103 3.36 -2.12 -1.73
N ILE A 104 2.75 -1.44 -2.71
CA ILE A 104 3.43 -0.88 -3.88
C ILE A 104 3.97 0.54 -3.66
N LEU A 105 3.32 1.36 -2.82
CA LEU A 105 3.77 2.75 -2.58
C LEU A 105 5.17 2.83 -1.97
N ALA A 106 5.46 2.00 -0.96
CA ALA A 106 6.73 2.08 -0.27
C ALA A 106 7.93 1.73 -1.18
N PRO A 107 7.90 0.66 -2.01
CA PRO A 107 8.91 0.42 -3.03
C PRO A 107 9.06 1.55 -4.03
N LEU A 108 7.97 2.15 -4.50
CA LEU A 108 8.03 3.28 -5.44
C LEU A 108 8.75 4.49 -4.81
N PHE A 109 8.46 4.81 -3.55
CA PHE A 109 9.14 5.89 -2.84
C PHE A 109 10.62 5.60 -2.57
N VAL A 110 10.95 4.37 -2.18
CA VAL A 110 12.33 3.94 -1.93
C VAL A 110 13.16 3.94 -3.23
N LEU A 111 12.60 3.40 -4.32
CA LEU A 111 13.31 3.22 -5.58
C LEU A 111 13.31 4.46 -6.47
N GLY A 112 12.23 5.25 -6.47
CA GLY A 112 12.08 6.41 -7.34
C GLY A 112 12.41 7.75 -6.70
N MET A 113 12.23 7.89 -5.38
CA MET A 113 12.61 9.12 -4.65
C MET A 113 13.84 8.91 -3.77
N GLY A 114 14.41 7.71 -3.73
CA GLY A 114 15.57 7.41 -2.90
C GLY A 114 15.28 7.52 -1.40
N MET A 115 14.02 7.55 -0.97
CA MET A 115 13.65 7.78 0.42
C MET A 115 14.20 6.69 1.34
N PRO A 116 14.60 7.05 2.58
CA PRO A 116 14.84 6.07 3.64
C PRO A 116 13.59 5.20 3.84
N GLN A 117 13.79 3.93 4.16
CA GLN A 117 12.69 2.98 4.27
C GLN A 117 11.62 3.43 5.27
N GLN A 118 12.00 4.03 6.40
CA GLN A 118 11.09 4.54 7.43
C GLN A 118 10.22 5.68 6.88
N LEU A 119 10.82 6.65 6.17
CA LEU A 119 10.12 7.78 5.57
C LEU A 119 9.12 7.30 4.51
N ALA A 120 9.54 6.40 3.63
CA ALA A 120 8.68 5.81 2.61
C ALA A 120 7.44 5.12 3.23
N GLN A 121 7.62 4.40 4.35
CA GLN A 121 6.48 3.78 5.04
C GLN A 121 5.51 4.82 5.59
N GLY A 122 6.01 5.86 6.26
CA GLY A 122 5.19 6.94 6.81
C GLY A 122 4.39 7.67 5.74
N CYS A 123 5.05 8.09 4.66
CA CYS A 123 4.39 8.73 3.50
C CYS A 123 3.33 7.83 2.88
N SER A 124 3.63 6.52 2.75
CA SER A 124 2.68 5.56 2.17
C SER A 124 1.43 5.36 3.04
N LEU A 125 1.58 5.38 4.37
CA LEU A 125 0.46 5.27 5.30
C LEU A 125 -0.41 6.52 5.25
N ALA A 126 0.21 7.69 5.19
CA ALA A 126 -0.48 8.98 5.07
C ALA A 126 -1.24 9.10 3.75
N ALA A 127 -0.61 8.74 2.62
CA ALA A 127 -1.22 8.81 1.29
C ALA A 127 -2.49 7.95 1.17
N ARG A 128 -2.59 6.86 1.95
CA ARG A 128 -3.76 5.96 1.94
C ARG A 128 -4.94 6.44 2.76
N LEU A 129 -4.76 7.43 3.65
CA LEU A 129 -5.82 7.84 4.57
C LEU A 129 -7.11 8.24 3.84
N PRO A 130 -7.07 9.02 2.75
CA PRO A 130 -8.28 9.41 2.03
C PRO A 130 -9.01 8.19 1.44
N ALA A 131 -8.29 7.28 0.77
CA ALA A 131 -8.88 6.10 0.15
C ALA A 131 -9.51 5.13 1.18
N VAL A 132 -8.85 4.94 2.33
CA VAL A 132 -9.41 4.11 3.41
C VAL A 132 -10.64 4.78 4.04
N ALA A 133 -10.64 6.10 4.18
CA ALA A 133 -11.77 6.84 4.71
C ALA A 133 -12.99 6.77 3.79
N THR A 134 -12.81 6.95 2.47
CA THR A 134 -13.91 6.82 1.51
C THR A 134 -14.41 5.39 1.41
N GLY A 135 -13.53 4.40 1.35
CA GLY A 135 -13.93 2.99 1.35
C GLY A 135 -14.70 2.60 2.62
N ALA A 136 -14.29 3.09 3.78
CA ALA A 136 -15.03 2.86 5.03
C ALA A 136 -16.41 3.55 5.02
N TRP A 137 -16.49 4.77 4.50
CA TRP A 137 -17.74 5.51 4.35
C TRP A 137 -18.73 4.80 3.42
N GLU A 138 -18.26 4.34 2.26
CA GLU A 138 -19.08 3.61 1.30
C GLU A 138 -19.60 2.30 1.88
N ASN A 139 -18.73 1.52 2.54
CA ASN A 139 -19.15 0.28 3.21
C ASN A 139 -20.16 0.52 4.33
N TRP A 140 -20.07 1.67 5.02
CA TRP A 140 -21.08 2.07 6.01
C TRP A 140 -22.43 2.34 5.36
N HIS A 141 -22.45 3.10 4.25
CA HIS A 141 -23.67 3.44 3.52
C HIS A 141 -24.34 2.22 2.90
N LEU A 142 -23.55 1.25 2.43
CA LEU A 142 -24.05 0.00 1.87
C LEU A 142 -24.54 -1.00 2.93
N GLY A 143 -24.41 -0.69 4.24
CA GLY A 143 -24.82 -1.60 5.31
C GLY A 143 -23.93 -2.83 5.48
N ASN A 144 -22.74 -2.84 4.87
CA ASN A 144 -21.79 -3.96 4.93
C ASN A 144 -21.00 -4.02 6.25
N ILE A 145 -21.16 -3.03 7.12
CA ILE A 145 -20.44 -2.92 8.39
C ILE A 145 -21.27 -3.53 9.51
N GLN A 146 -20.67 -4.49 10.22
CA GLN A 146 -21.21 -5.07 11.45
C GLN A 146 -20.72 -4.28 12.67
N PRO A 147 -21.55 -3.42 13.31
CA PRO A 147 -21.07 -2.48 14.33
C PRO A 147 -20.47 -3.17 15.56
N GLY A 148 -20.95 -4.37 15.91
CA GLY A 148 -20.43 -5.15 17.03
C GLY A 148 -18.97 -5.58 16.91
N LEU A 149 -18.44 -5.68 15.68
CA LEU A 149 -17.04 -6.04 15.44
C LEU A 149 -16.09 -4.83 15.49
N ILE A 150 -16.62 -3.61 15.32
CA ILE A 150 -15.80 -2.39 15.19
C ILE A 150 -14.90 -2.18 16.42
N PRO A 151 -15.37 -2.27 17.68
CA PRO A 151 -14.51 -2.00 18.83
C PRO A 151 -13.33 -2.98 18.93
N GLY A 152 -13.56 -4.27 18.69
CA GLY A 152 -12.51 -5.30 18.70
C GLY A 152 -11.49 -5.08 17.58
N LEU A 153 -11.96 -4.82 16.36
CA LEU A 153 -11.09 -4.52 15.21
C LEU A 153 -10.33 -3.21 15.39
N ALA A 154 -10.96 -2.19 15.97
CA ALA A 154 -10.32 -0.91 16.24
C ALA A 154 -9.23 -1.07 17.30
N LEU A 155 -9.49 -1.75 18.42
CA LEU A 155 -8.50 -1.99 19.47
C LEU A 155 -7.32 -2.80 18.95
N GLY A 156 -7.57 -3.95 18.31
CA GLY A 156 -6.52 -4.78 17.74
C GLY A 156 -5.72 -4.07 16.64
N GLY A 157 -6.42 -3.36 15.75
CA GLY A 157 -5.79 -2.60 14.67
C GLY A 157 -4.96 -1.42 15.16
N VAL A 158 -5.43 -0.65 16.14
CA VAL A 158 -4.68 0.47 16.73
C VAL A 158 -3.48 -0.05 17.50
N ALA A 159 -3.66 -1.06 18.37
CA ALA A 159 -2.55 -1.63 19.15
C ALA A 159 -1.48 -2.24 18.23
N GLY A 160 -1.89 -3.02 17.23
CA GLY A 160 -0.98 -3.61 16.25
C GLY A 160 -0.26 -2.55 15.41
N ALA A 161 -0.95 -1.53 14.93
CA ALA A 161 -0.33 -0.45 14.16
C ALA A 161 0.64 0.38 15.01
N TRP A 162 0.31 0.65 16.28
CA TRP A 162 1.18 1.38 17.19
C TRP A 162 2.45 0.59 17.51
N LEU A 163 2.34 -0.70 17.87
CA LEU A 163 3.48 -1.58 18.11
C LEU A 163 4.33 -1.75 16.84
N GLY A 164 3.69 -2.03 15.70
CA GLY A 164 4.35 -2.24 14.42
C GLY A 164 5.11 -0.99 13.93
N SER A 165 4.49 0.18 13.99
CA SER A 165 5.16 1.43 13.60
C SER A 165 6.31 1.79 14.53
N ARG A 166 6.15 1.60 15.85
CA ARG A 166 7.19 1.89 16.83
C ARG A 166 8.39 0.96 16.71
N THR A 167 8.15 -0.33 16.48
CA THR A 167 9.22 -1.31 16.22
C THR A 167 9.93 -1.03 14.91
N ALA A 168 9.19 -0.68 13.85
CA ALA A 168 9.77 -0.31 12.56
C ALA A 168 10.68 0.94 12.66
N LEU A 169 10.29 1.95 13.44
CA LEU A 169 11.11 3.15 13.66
C LEU A 169 12.37 2.88 14.47
N TRP A 170 12.38 1.84 15.30
CA TRP A 170 13.55 1.46 16.09
C TRP A 170 14.56 0.60 15.32
N LEU A 171 14.11 -0.07 14.25
CA LEU A 171 14.97 -0.90 13.43
C LEU A 171 15.92 -0.05 12.55
N PRO A 172 17.18 -0.49 12.36
CA PRO A 172 18.07 0.08 11.36
C PRO A 172 17.42 0.02 9.96
N GLU A 173 17.69 1.03 9.12
CA GLU A 173 17.10 1.13 7.77
C GLU A 173 17.30 -0.15 6.96
N HIS A 174 18.51 -0.69 6.94
CA HIS A 174 18.84 -1.89 6.19
C HIS A 174 18.02 -3.11 6.65
N SER A 175 17.89 -3.30 7.97
CA SER A 175 17.10 -4.40 8.54
C SER A 175 15.61 -4.25 8.26
N LEU A 176 15.07 -3.04 8.43
CA LEU A 176 13.67 -2.74 8.11
C LEU A 176 13.36 -2.98 6.63
N ARG A 177 14.28 -2.58 5.75
CA ARG A 177 14.15 -2.76 4.30
C ARG A 177 14.15 -4.23 3.91
N ILE A 178 15.07 -5.03 4.44
CA ILE A 178 15.10 -6.48 4.18
C ILE A 178 13.82 -7.14 4.69
N LEU A 179 13.39 -6.82 5.92
CA LEU A 179 12.17 -7.38 6.50
C LEU A 179 10.94 -7.03 5.65
N PHE A 180 10.86 -5.78 5.20
CA PHE A 180 9.78 -5.32 4.32
C PHE A 180 9.84 -5.99 2.94
N ALA A 181 11.02 -6.15 2.35
CA ALA A 181 11.19 -6.84 1.08
C ALA A 181 10.76 -8.32 1.16
N ILE A 182 11.14 -9.03 2.22
CA ILE A 182 10.69 -10.40 2.48
C ILE A 182 9.16 -10.43 2.61
N PHE A 183 8.58 -9.50 3.37
CA PHE A 183 7.13 -9.39 3.48
C PHE A 183 6.45 -9.18 2.12
N LEU A 184 6.98 -8.31 1.25
CA LEU A 184 6.46 -8.11 -0.11
C LEU A 184 6.57 -9.37 -0.95
N ILE A 185 7.71 -10.07 -0.95
CA ILE A 185 7.88 -11.31 -1.72
C ILE A 185 6.87 -12.38 -1.27
N LEU A 186 6.68 -12.55 0.04
CA LEU A 186 5.70 -13.48 0.59
C LEU A 186 4.27 -13.08 0.22
N LEU A 187 3.94 -11.79 0.34
CA LEU A 187 2.62 -11.27 0.01
C LEU A 187 2.31 -11.40 -1.48
N GLY A 188 3.23 -11.01 -2.35
CA GLY A 188 3.07 -11.14 -3.79
C GLY A 188 3.04 -12.61 -4.23
N GLY A 189 3.85 -13.47 -3.63
CA GLY A 189 3.80 -14.92 -3.82
C GLY A 189 2.43 -15.50 -3.43
N HIS A 190 1.85 -15.04 -2.31
CA HIS A 190 0.50 -15.41 -1.92
C HIS A 190 -0.55 -15.00 -2.97
N TYR A 191 -0.47 -13.78 -3.50
CA TYR A 191 -1.38 -13.33 -4.57
C TYR A 191 -1.20 -14.09 -5.89
N LEU A 192 0.05 -14.42 -6.26
CA LEU A 192 0.35 -15.26 -7.42
C LEU A 192 -0.28 -16.64 -7.28
N LEU A 193 -0.13 -17.28 -6.12
CA LEU A 193 -0.73 -18.59 -5.85
C LEU A 193 -2.26 -18.54 -5.92
N GLN A 194 -2.89 -17.50 -5.36
CA GLN A 194 -4.34 -17.32 -5.47
C GLN A 194 -4.82 -17.09 -6.91
N GLY A 195 -4.03 -16.38 -7.72
CA GLY A 195 -4.38 -16.09 -9.11
C GLY A 195 -4.21 -17.28 -10.03
N LEU A 196 -3.18 -18.11 -9.79
CA LEU A 196 -2.90 -19.35 -10.54
C LEU A 196 -3.79 -20.52 -10.12
N PHE A 197 -4.16 -20.60 -8.84
CA PHE A 197 -5.07 -21.61 -8.30
C PHE A 197 -6.29 -20.95 -7.64
N PRO A 198 -7.25 -20.45 -8.44
CA PRO A 198 -8.48 -19.89 -7.89
C PRO A 198 -9.20 -20.97 -7.09
N ARG A 199 -9.35 -20.76 -5.77
CA ARG A 199 -10.20 -21.64 -4.96
C ARG A 199 -11.62 -21.52 -5.50
N GLN A 200 -12.17 -22.63 -6.01
CA GLN A 200 -13.60 -22.70 -6.32
C GLN A 200 -14.39 -22.36 -5.05
N PRO A 201 -15.47 -21.56 -5.16
CA PRO A 201 -16.29 -21.24 -4.00
C PRO A 201 -16.82 -22.54 -3.39
N ALA A 202 -16.51 -22.78 -2.12
CA ALA A 202 -17.09 -23.87 -1.36
C ALA A 202 -18.57 -23.57 -1.14
N GLY A 203 -19.46 -24.10 -1.99
CA GLY A 203 -20.91 -23.97 -1.78
C GLY A 203 -21.83 -24.00 -2.99
N GLN A 204 -21.55 -24.75 -4.06
CA GLN A 204 -22.60 -25.18 -5.01
C GLN A 204 -22.53 -26.70 -5.20
N LYS A 205 -23.22 -27.41 -4.33
CA LYS A 205 -23.85 -28.71 -4.60
C LYS A 205 -25.32 -28.59 -4.22
#